data_AF-R4W9R6-F1
#
_entry.id   AF-R4W9R6-F1
#
_cell.length_a   1.000
_cell.length_b   1.000
_cell.length_c   1.000
_cell.angle_alpha   90.00
_cell.angle_beta   90.00
_cell.angle_gamma   90.00
#
_symmetry.space_group_name_H-M   'P 1'
#
loop_
_entity.id
_entity.type
_entity.pdbx_description
1 polymer ?
#
loop_
_entity_poly.entity_id
_entity_poly.type
_entity_poly.pdbx_seq_one_letter_code
_entity_poly.pdbx_strand_id
1 'polypeptide(L)'
;MTSVRFYAGIYVLLVALVSMKIVFFETLSYDVALALTMLSAVAEALVIAGYYQHLRFEPRSLSYLMTMGVAGVLLVTFAAAFSIL
;
A
#
# COMPACT_ATOMS: atom_id res chain seq x y z
N MET A 1 -20.07 4.10 9.75
CA MET A 1 -19.83 3.99 11.20
C MET A 1 -18.37 4.30 11.47
N THR A 2 -18.07 5.55 11.81
CA THR A 2 -16.73 6.01 12.19
C THR A 2 -16.62 5.86 13.70
N SER A 3 -15.84 4.89 14.17
CA SER A 3 -15.55 4.76 15.61
C SER A 3 -14.04 4.89 15.82
N VAL A 4 -13.66 5.67 16.84
CA VAL A 4 -12.25 5.86 17.21
C VAL A 4 -11.57 4.52 17.47
N ARG A 5 -12.29 3.58 18.10
CA ARG A 5 -11.78 2.23 18.40
C ARG A 5 -11.45 1.44 17.13
N PHE A 6 -12.29 1.53 16.10
CA PHE A 6 -12.04 0.85 14.82
C PHE A 6 -10.81 1.43 14.12
N TYR A 7 -10.73 2.76 14.01
CA TYR A 7 -9.59 3.43 13.37
C TYR A 7 -8.29 3.27 14.18
N ALA A 8 -8.36 3.18 15.51
CA ALA A 8 -7.21 2.83 16.33
C ALA A 8 -6.73 1.40 16.06
N GLY A 9 -7.65 0.45 15.85
CA GLY A 9 -7.29 -0.91 15.43
C GLY A 9 -6.57 -0.95 14.08
N ILE A 10 -7.05 -0.18 13.09
CA ILE A 10 -6.38 -0.05 11.79
C ILE A 10 -5.00 0.60 11.95
N TYR A 11 -4.87 1.62 12.79
CA TYR A 11 -3.59 2.27 13.06
C TYR A 11 -2.56 1.26 13.60
N VAL A 12 -2.94 0.45 14.59
CA VAL A 12 -2.05 -0.58 15.15
C VAL A 12 -1.64 -1.60 14.10
N LEU A 13 -2.55 -2.00 13.21
CA LEU A 13 -2.24 -2.88 12.08
C LEU A 13 -1.17 -2.26 11.16
N LEU A 14 -1.31 -0.98 10.80
CA LEU A 14 -0.33 -0.28 9.95
C LEU A 14 1.05 -0.19 10.64
N VAL A 15 1.07 0.12 11.94
CA VAL A 15 2.32 0.15 12.72
C VAL A 15 2.97 -1.24 12.75
N ALA A 16 2.18 -2.30 12.91
CA ALA A 16 2.69 -3.67 12.87
C ALA A 16 3.29 -4.02 11.50
N LEU A 17 2.61 -3.67 10.40
CA LEU A 17 3.11 -3.91 9.03
C LEU A 17 4.42 -3.18 8.76
N VAL A 18 4.55 -1.92 9.19
CA VAL A 18 5.78 -1.16 8.99
C VAL A 18 6.92 -1.71 9.84
N SER A 19 6.64 -2.08 11.09
CA SER A 19 7.65 -2.60 12.03
C SER A 19 8.16 -3.98 11.62
N MET A 20 7.31 -4.80 11.01
CA MET A 20 7.68 -6.13 10.52
C MET A 20 8.78 -6.10 9.44
N LYS A 21 8.97 -4.97 8.74
CA LYS A 21 10.05 -4.83 7.76
C LYS A 21 11.42 -5.01 8.40
N ILE A 22 11.59 -4.54 9.64
CA ILE A 22 12.83 -4.75 10.41
C ILE A 22 13.06 -6.25 10.60
N VAL A 23 12.04 -6.98 11.04
CA VAL A 23 12.09 -8.42 11.27
C VAL A 23 12.38 -9.19 9.97
N PHE A 24 11.79 -8.78 8.85
CA PHE A 24 12.03 -9.43 7.55
C PHE A 24 13.51 -9.43 7.19
N PHE A 25 14.18 -8.28 7.31
CA PHE A 25 15.60 -8.16 6.96
C PHE A 25 16.54 -8.80 7.98
N GLU A 26 16.13 -8.99 9.24
CA GLU A 26 16.94 -9.70 10.23
C GLU A 26 16.84 -11.22 10.14
N THR A 27 15.71 -11.75 9.65
CA THR A 27 15.40 -13.19 9.77
C THR A 27 15.37 -13.95 8.46
N LEU A 28 15.19 -13.26 7.33
CA LEU A 28 15.00 -13.87 6.01
C LEU A 28 16.16 -13.52 5.06
N SER A 29 16.27 -14.27 3.96
CA SER A 29 17.19 -13.90 2.89
C SER A 29 16.77 -12.57 2.26
N TYR A 30 17.74 -11.83 1.73
CA TYR A 30 17.53 -10.49 1.18
C TYR A 30 16.38 -10.44 0.15
N ASP A 31 16.36 -11.35 -0.81
CA ASP A 31 15.34 -11.36 -1.87
C ASP A 31 13.93 -11.59 -1.31
N VAL A 32 13.80 -12.48 -0.32
CA VAL A 32 12.52 -12.77 0.34
C VAL A 32 12.09 -11.60 1.21
N ALA A 33 13.01 -11.01 1.98
CA ALA A 33 12.75 -9.84 2.82
C ALA A 33 12.30 -8.64 1.97
N LEU A 34 12.95 -8.43 0.82
CA LEU A 34 12.60 -7.39 -0.14
C LEU A 34 11.20 -7.60 -0.71
N ALA A 35 10.88 -8.82 -1.16
CA ALA A 35 9.57 -9.15 -1.69
C ALA A 35 8.45 -8.93 -0.65
N LEU A 36 8.64 -9.39 0.59
CA LEU A 36 7.70 -9.17 1.69
C LEU A 36 7.56 -7.69 2.07
N THR A 37 8.65 -6.93 1.99
CA THR A 37 8.63 -5.48 2.20
C THR A 37 7.79 -4.77 1.13
N MET A 38 7.91 -5.16 -0.14
CA MET A 38 7.09 -4.60 -1.21
C MET A 38 5.61 -4.97 -1.02
N LEU A 39 5.31 -6.23 -0.70
CA LEU A 39 3.93 -6.68 -0.46
C LEU A 39 3.28 -5.97 0.75
N SER A 40 4.00 -5.85 1.85
CA SER A 40 3.52 -5.13 3.04
C SER A 40 3.28 -3.64 2.75
N ALA A 41 4.15 -2.99 1.97
CA ALA A 41 3.95 -1.61 1.54
C ALA A 41 2.69 -1.43 0.68
N VAL A 42 2.41 -2.35 -0.24
CA VAL A 42 1.16 -2.34 -1.03
C VAL A 42 -0.06 -2.52 -0.12
N ALA A 43 0.00 -3.45 0.84
CA ALA A 43 -1.08 -3.67 1.79
C ALA A 43 -1.38 -2.42 2.64
N GLU A 44 -0.34 -1.75 3.15
CA GLU A 44 -0.47 -0.49 3.87
C GLU A 44 -1.15 0.58 3.01
N ALA A 45 -0.67 0.77 1.77
CA ALA A 45 -1.25 1.76 0.85
C ALA A 45 -2.74 1.51 0.59
N LEU A 46 -3.15 0.25 0.39
CA LEU A 46 -4.55 -0.12 0.19
C LEU A 46 -5.41 0.14 1.43
N VAL A 47 -4.89 -0.19 2.62
CA VAL A 47 -5.59 0.06 3.89
C VAL A 47 -5.75 1.57 4.13
N ILE A 48 -4.70 2.35 3.88
CA ILE A 48 -4.72 3.82 4.01
C ILE A 48 -5.71 4.43 3.01
N ALA A 49 -5.62 4.06 1.74
CA ALA A 49 -6.53 4.57 0.71
C ALA A 49 -7.99 4.22 1.02
N GLY A 50 -8.24 2.96 1.37
CA GLY A 50 -9.59 2.47 1.66
C GLY A 50 -10.23 3.13 2.88
N TYR A 51 -9.50 3.25 3.99
CA TYR A 51 -10.07 3.63 5.28
C TYR A 51 -9.72 5.05 5.75
N TYR A 52 -8.45 5.49 5.62
CA TYR A 52 -8.03 6.82 6.07
C TYR A 52 -8.30 7.91 5.03
N GLN A 53 -8.13 7.61 3.74
CA GLN A 53 -8.53 8.49 2.64
C GLN A 53 -10.00 8.29 2.24
N HIS A 54 -10.71 7.38 2.94
CA HIS A 54 -12.14 7.11 2.76
C HIS A 54 -12.55 6.65 1.36
N LEU A 55 -11.61 6.19 0.50
CA LEU A 55 -11.91 5.80 -0.89
C LEU A 55 -12.97 4.70 -0.99
N ARG A 56 -13.10 3.85 0.03
CA ARG A 56 -14.13 2.80 0.11
C ARG A 56 -15.56 3.36 0.22
N PHE A 57 -15.71 4.57 0.75
CA PHE A 57 -17.00 5.21 1.03
C PHE A 57 -17.39 6.25 -0.03
N GLU A 58 -16.46 6.58 -0.93
CA GLU A 58 -16.66 7.49 -2.06
C GLU A 58 -17.47 6.84 -3.20
N PRO A 59 -18.05 7.63 -4.12
CA PRO A 59 -18.74 7.09 -5.28
C PRO A 59 -17.78 6.31 -6.18
N ARG A 60 -18.31 5.30 -6.88
CA ARG A 60 -17.51 4.39 -7.72
C ARG A 60 -16.67 5.11 -8.78
N SER A 61 -17.14 6.26 -9.28
CA SER A 61 -16.39 7.10 -10.22
C SER A 61 -15.04 7.54 -9.66
N LEU A 62 -14.97 7.87 -8.37
CA LEU A 62 -13.75 8.26 -7.67
C LEU A 62 -12.81 7.06 -7.49
N SER A 63 -13.34 5.87 -7.15
CA SER A 63 -12.55 4.65 -7.08
C SER A 63 -11.94 4.28 -8.44
N TYR A 64 -12.71 4.41 -9.54
CA TYR A 64 -12.20 4.19 -10.89
C TYR A 64 -11.14 5.22 -11.27
N LEU A 65 -11.37 6.50 -10.95
CA LEU A 65 -10.38 7.55 -11.18
C LEU A 65 -9.05 7.24 -10.49
N MET A 66 -9.08 6.89 -9.20
CA MET A 66 -7.87 6.54 -8.45
C MET A 66 -7.18 5.30 -9.01
N THR A 67 -7.94 4.28 -9.40
CA THR A 67 -7.40 3.06 -10.01
C THR A 67 -6.72 3.36 -11.36
N MET A 68 -7.34 4.21 -12.20
CA MET A 68 -6.73 4.68 -13.45
C MET A 68 -5.47 5.51 -13.19
N GLY A 69 -5.46 6.34 -12.13
CA GLY A 69 -4.27 7.08 -11.71
C GLY A 69 -3.11 6.16 -11.35
N VAL A 70 -3.37 5.12 -10.54
CA VAL A 70 -2.36 4.08 -10.21
C VAL A 70 -1.87 3.37 -11.47
N ALA A 71 -2.78 2.97 -12.36
CA ALA A 71 -2.41 2.36 -13.63
C ALA A 71 -1.52 3.29 -14.48
N GLY A 72 -1.85 4.59 -14.55
CA GLY A 72 -1.05 5.59 -15.26
C GLY A 72 0.37 5.72 -14.71
N VAL A 73 0.52 5.82 -13.38
CA VAL A 73 1.85 5.88 -12.73
C VAL A 73 2.66 4.62 -13.03
N LEU A 74 2.04 3.44 -12.96
CA LEU A 74 2.72 2.19 -13.28
C LEU A 74 3.15 2.17 -14.75
N LEU A 75 2.27 2.53 -15.68
CA LEU A 75 2.58 2.58 -17.11
C LEU A 75 3.77 3.49 -17.41
N VAL A 76 3.80 4.70 -16.84
CA VAL A 76 4.92 5.63 -17.04
C VAL A 76 6.20 5.11 -16.39
N THR A 77 6.10 4.49 -15.22
CA THR A 77 7.25 3.87 -14.54
C THR A 77 7.85 2.74 -15.37
N PHE A 78 7.02 1.86 -15.92
CA PHE A 78 7.43 0.80 -16.83
C PHE A 78 8.02 1.36 -18.13
N ALA A 79 7.37 2.37 -18.72
CA ALA A 79 7.90 3.02 -19.92
C ALA A 79 9.28 3.64 -19.68
N ALA A 80 9.49 4.27 -18.52
CA ALA A 80 10.78 4.83 -18.12
C ALA A 80 11.87 3.75 -17.98
N ALA A 81 11.52 2.53 -17.51
CA ALA A 81 12.47 1.43 -17.41
C ALA A 81 13.03 1.00 -18.79
N PHE A 82 12.23 1.11 -19.87
CA PHE A 82 12.69 0.87 -21.24
C PHE A 82 13.48 2.05 -21.84
N SER A 83 13.35 3.26 -21.29
CA SER A 83 14.05 4.44 -21.80
C SER A 83 15.52 4.51 -21.36
N ILE A 84 15.92 3.74 -20.35
CA ILE A 84 17.26 3.76 -19.74
C ILE A 84 18.12 2.57 -20.22
N LEU A 85 17.51 1.56 -20.86
CA LEU A 85 18.17 0.37 -21.42
C LEU A 85 18.53 0.58 -22.89
#